data_AF-A0A4U5WR33-F1
#
_entry.id   AF-A0A4U5WR33-F1
#
_cell.length_a   1.000
_cell.length_b   1.000
_cell.length_c   1.000
_cell.angle_alpha   90.00
_cell.angle_beta   90.00
_cell.angle_gamma   90.00
#
_symmetry.space_group_name_H-M   'P 1'
#
loop_
_entity.id
_entity.type
_entity.pdbx_description
1 polymer ?
#
loop_
_entity_poly.entity_id
_entity_poly.type
_entity_poly.pdbx_seq_one_letter_code
_entity_poly.pdbx_strand_id
1 'polypeptide(L)'
;MTADGHLLGVMLVCGHHIDGATLYVHSADPDHQVTAGEWTASHPLTEGVTTWPLDAPSAGWTTTIPLRPLAARTTYVFYGWTKDNSWSATSVDFTLPDRAALRPGTVRYDRVTYEDEKVVTVPLAEFTSKACDDG
;
A
#
# COMPACT_ATOMS: atom_id res chain seq x y z
N MET A 1 2.40 -5.33 -9.09
CA MET A 1 1.81 -4.97 -10.41
C MET A 1 1.42 -6.25 -11.14
N THR A 2 0.34 -6.24 -11.90
CA THR A 2 -0.10 -7.34 -12.76
C THR A 2 0.76 -7.41 -14.04
N ALA A 3 0.63 -8.49 -14.83
CA ALA A 3 1.41 -8.66 -16.06
C ALA A 3 1.13 -7.58 -17.13
N ASP A 4 -0.08 -7.01 -17.12
CA ASP A 4 -0.59 -5.95 -17.99
C ASP A 4 -0.36 -4.53 -17.43
N GLY A 5 0.32 -4.39 -16.29
CA GLY A 5 0.80 -3.09 -15.80
C GLY A 5 -0.12 -2.37 -14.80
N HIS A 6 -1.17 -3.04 -14.33
CA HIS A 6 -2.07 -2.50 -13.31
C HIS A 6 -1.44 -2.58 -11.92
N LEU A 7 -1.60 -1.50 -11.16
CA LEU A 7 -1.11 -1.43 -9.79
C LEU A 7 -1.98 -2.30 -8.89
N LEU A 8 -1.30 -3.04 -8.02
CA LEU A 8 -1.95 -3.81 -6.96
C LEU A 8 -1.59 -3.17 -5.63
N GLY A 9 -2.60 -3.00 -4.77
CA GLY A 9 -2.37 -2.88 -3.34
C GLY A 9 -1.91 -4.23 -2.82
N VAL A 10 -0.89 -4.24 -1.96
CA VAL A 10 -0.43 -5.43 -1.25
C VAL A 10 -0.42 -5.06 0.22
N MET A 11 -1.11 -5.86 1.04
CA MET A 11 -1.17 -5.67 2.48
C MET A 11 -0.80 -6.98 3.14
N LEU A 12 0.22 -6.96 4.00
CA LEU A 12 0.54 -8.06 4.90
C LEU A 12 0.16 -7.62 6.31
N VAL A 13 -0.77 -8.34 6.93
CA VAL A 13 -1.18 -8.13 8.31
C VAL A 13 -0.46 -9.16 9.16
N CYS A 14 0.39 -8.70 10.06
CA CYS A 14 1.18 -9.56 10.96
C CYS A 14 0.48 -9.78 12.31
N GLY A 15 -0.44 -8.88 12.66
CA GLY A 15 -1.22 -8.88 13.89
C GLY A 15 -2.30 -7.80 13.83
N HIS A 16 -3.18 -7.77 14.83
CA HIS A 16 -4.37 -6.92 14.86
C HIS A 16 -5.28 -7.13 13.63
N HIS A 17 -5.83 -6.05 13.11
CA HIS A 17 -6.59 -6.05 11.87
C HIS A 17 -6.34 -4.75 11.10
N ILE A 18 -6.71 -4.74 9.82
CA ILE A 18 -6.75 -3.55 8.97
C ILE A 18 -8.12 -3.48 8.30
N ASP A 19 -8.76 -2.32 8.31
CA ASP A 19 -10.11 -2.13 7.75
C ASP A 19 -10.09 -1.53 6.34
N GLY A 20 -9.00 -0.87 5.97
CA GLY A 20 -8.90 -0.23 4.67
C GLY A 20 -7.49 0.25 4.36
N ALA A 21 -7.37 0.90 3.22
CA ALA A 21 -6.14 1.52 2.78
C ALA A 21 -6.42 2.82 2.04
N THR A 22 -5.49 3.75 2.17
CA THR A 22 -5.56 5.07 1.52
C THR A 22 -4.27 5.35 0.78
N LEU A 23 -4.41 5.92 -0.41
CA LEU A 23 -3.34 6.51 -1.19
C LEU A 23 -3.52 8.03 -1.18
N TYR A 24 -2.52 8.78 -0.76
CA TYR A 24 -2.54 10.24 -0.80
C TYR A 24 -1.30 10.81 -1.50
N VAL A 25 -1.42 12.05 -1.97
CA VAL A 25 -0.29 12.82 -2.48
C VAL A 25 0.53 13.31 -1.29
N HIS A 26 1.80 12.95 -1.26
CA HIS A 26 2.73 13.44 -0.25
C HIS A 26 2.75 14.97 -0.27
N SER A 27 2.55 15.58 0.90
CA SER A 27 2.50 17.04 1.10
C SER A 27 3.37 17.39 2.30
N ALA A 28 4.11 18.49 2.20
CA ALA A 28 4.84 19.06 3.34
C ALA A 28 3.90 19.64 4.42
N ASP A 29 2.64 19.88 4.05
CA ASP A 29 1.59 20.29 4.97
C ASP A 29 0.65 19.10 5.22
N PRO A 30 0.68 18.50 6.43
CA PRO A 30 -0.14 17.33 6.77
C PRO A 30 -1.63 17.65 6.83
N ASP A 31 -2.03 18.91 7.06
CA ASP A 31 -3.44 19.30 7.11
C ASP A 31 -4.08 19.41 5.71
N HIS A 32 -3.24 19.38 4.66
CA HIS A 32 -3.65 19.54 3.27
C HIS A 32 -3.32 18.32 2.40
N GLN A 33 -3.34 17.12 2.97
CA GLN A 33 -3.17 15.90 2.20
C GLN A 33 -4.33 15.69 1.22
N VAL A 34 -3.99 15.38 -0.03
CA VAL A 34 -4.97 15.10 -1.09
C VAL A 34 -5.08 13.60 -1.29
N THR A 35 -6.23 13.02 -0.97
CA THR A 35 -6.51 11.60 -1.24
C THR A 35 -6.59 11.34 -2.74
N ALA A 36 -5.71 10.45 -3.21
CA ALA A 36 -5.63 9.99 -4.58
C ALA A 36 -6.47 8.72 -4.82
N GLY A 37 -6.70 7.91 -3.78
CA GLY A 37 -7.58 6.75 -3.81
C GLY A 37 -7.81 6.19 -2.40
N GLU A 38 -8.95 5.52 -2.20
CA GLU A 38 -9.31 4.92 -0.91
C GLU A 38 -10.16 3.67 -1.09
N TRP A 39 -9.80 2.62 -0.34
CA TRP A 39 -10.45 1.32 -0.40
C TRP A 39 -10.75 0.82 1.01
N THR A 40 -11.97 0.32 1.21
CA THR A 40 -12.40 -0.29 2.47
C THR A 40 -12.58 -1.78 2.25
N ALA A 41 -11.97 -2.61 3.09
CA ALA A 41 -12.18 -4.04 3.08
C ALA A 41 -13.60 -4.35 3.55
N SER A 42 -14.25 -5.33 2.92
CA SER A 42 -15.62 -5.76 3.28
C SER A 42 -15.73 -6.29 4.71
N HIS A 43 -14.62 -6.78 5.26
CA HIS A 43 -14.46 -7.25 6.62
C HIS A 43 -13.04 -6.89 7.09
N PRO A 44 -12.80 -6.73 8.40
CA PRO A 44 -11.46 -6.51 8.94
C PRO A 44 -10.48 -7.58 8.44
N LEU A 45 -9.39 -7.14 7.81
CA LEU A 45 -8.31 -8.00 7.36
C LEU A 45 -7.54 -8.48 8.58
N THR A 46 -7.46 -9.80 8.76
CA THR A 46 -6.69 -10.44 9.82
C THR A 46 -5.36 -10.94 9.28
N GLU A 47 -4.59 -11.68 10.09
CA GLU A 47 -3.26 -12.17 9.75
C GLU A 47 -3.18 -12.82 8.35
N GLY A 48 -2.19 -12.40 7.58
CA GLY A 48 -1.94 -12.90 6.23
C GLY A 48 -1.79 -11.79 5.19
N VAL A 49 -1.55 -12.23 3.96
CA VAL A 49 -1.39 -11.33 2.81
C VAL A 49 -2.70 -11.21 2.02
N THR A 50 -3.03 -9.99 1.62
CA THR A 50 -4.08 -9.71 0.66
C THR A 50 -3.58 -8.79 -0.45
N THR A 51 -4.16 -8.95 -1.63
CA THR A 51 -3.84 -8.15 -2.81
C THR A 51 -5.10 -7.79 -3.57
N TRP A 52 -5.18 -6.56 -4.08
CA TRP A 52 -6.32 -6.12 -4.90
C TRP A 52 -5.87 -5.09 -5.95
N PRO A 53 -6.53 -5.02 -7.12
CA PRO A 53 -6.31 -3.94 -8.07
C PRO A 53 -6.72 -2.59 -7.48
N LEU A 54 -5.87 -1.57 -7.68
CA LEU A 54 -6.17 -0.22 -7.20
C LEU A 54 -7.09 0.55 -8.16
N ASP A 55 -7.10 0.18 -9.44
CA ASP A 55 -7.81 0.88 -10.52
C ASP A 55 -9.03 0.13 -11.07
N ALA A 56 -9.39 -1.01 -10.47
CA ALA A 56 -10.54 -1.80 -10.87
C ALA A 56 -11.31 -2.34 -9.65
N PRO A 57 -12.62 -2.63 -9.78
CA PRO A 57 -13.37 -3.30 -8.73
C PRO A 57 -12.74 -4.64 -8.34
N SER A 58 -12.74 -4.96 -7.05
CA SER A 58 -12.22 -6.21 -6.53
C SER A 58 -13.20 -6.82 -5.53
N ALA A 59 -13.39 -8.14 -5.62
CA ALA A 59 -14.16 -8.85 -4.60
C ALA A 59 -13.53 -8.64 -3.22
N GLY A 60 -14.38 -8.44 -2.21
CA GLY A 60 -13.94 -8.19 -0.83
C GLY A 60 -13.48 -6.76 -0.54
N TRP A 61 -13.50 -5.85 -1.52
CA TRP A 61 -13.10 -4.45 -1.37
C TRP A 61 -14.15 -3.49 -1.96
N THR A 62 -14.44 -2.42 -1.22
CA THR A 62 -15.24 -1.30 -1.69
C THR A 62 -14.30 -0.14 -2.04
N THR A 63 -14.37 0.36 -3.26
CA THR A 63 -13.63 1.57 -3.65
C THR A 63 -14.42 2.80 -3.18
N THR A 64 -14.00 3.39 -2.06
CA THR A 64 -14.63 4.58 -1.46
C THR A 64 -14.27 5.83 -2.27
N ILE A 65 -13.00 5.94 -2.68
CA ILE A 65 -12.51 7.00 -3.58
C ILE A 65 -11.79 6.32 -4.74
N PRO A 66 -12.30 6.42 -5.99
CA PRO A 66 -11.63 5.86 -7.15
C PRO A 66 -10.23 6.45 -7.34
N LEU A 67 -9.29 5.59 -7.77
CA LEU A 67 -7.92 6.01 -8.05
C LEU A 67 -7.90 7.09 -9.13
N ARG A 68 -7.39 8.27 -8.78
CA ARG A 68 -7.14 9.34 -9.74
C ARG A 68 -5.92 9.00 -10.59
N PRO A 69 -5.86 9.49 -11.85
CA PRO A 69 -4.66 9.38 -12.67
C PRO A 69 -3.43 9.90 -11.91
N LEU A 70 -2.40 9.06 -11.82
CA LEU A 70 -1.15 9.43 -11.16
C LEU A 70 -0.38 10.43 -12.01
N ALA A 71 0.14 11.48 -11.38
CA ALA A 71 0.83 12.59 -12.02
C ALA A 71 2.35 12.41 -11.97
N ALA A 72 3.03 12.95 -12.99
CA ALA A 72 4.48 13.02 -12.99
C ALA A 72 4.99 13.98 -11.91
N ARG A 73 6.17 13.69 -11.35
CA ARG A 73 6.81 14.48 -10.29
C ARG A 73 6.00 14.58 -8.99
N THR A 74 5.13 13.60 -8.75
CA THR A 74 4.36 13.47 -7.51
C THR A 74 4.82 12.24 -6.75
N THR A 75 5.08 12.42 -5.45
CA THR A 75 5.26 11.31 -4.52
C THR A 75 3.92 10.96 -3.92
N TYR A 76 3.62 9.67 -3.89
CA TYR A 76 2.41 9.13 -3.28
C TYR A 76 2.80 8.29 -2.07
N VAL A 77 1.96 8.34 -1.05
CA VAL A 77 2.08 7.53 0.15
C VAL A 77 0.89 6.60 0.23
N PHE A 78 1.15 5.31 0.39
CA PHE A 78 0.13 4.28 0.52
C PHE A 78 0.25 3.60 1.88
N TYR A 79 -0.86 3.47 2.60
CA TYR A 79 -0.86 2.81 3.91
C TYR A 79 -2.20 2.14 4.22
N GLY A 80 -2.18 1.19 5.14
CA GLY A 80 -3.36 0.53 5.69
C GLY A 80 -3.77 1.15 7.03
N TRP A 81 -5.07 1.19 7.31
CA TRP A 81 -5.62 1.80 8.53
C TRP A 81 -6.71 0.95 9.17
N THR A 82 -6.90 1.13 10.49
CA THR A 82 -8.13 0.70 11.19
C THR A 82 -9.13 1.83 11.29
N LYS A 83 -10.42 1.50 11.27
CA LYS A 83 -11.52 2.46 11.31
C LYS A 83 -11.56 3.25 12.62
N ASP A 84 -11.07 2.66 13.71
CA ASP A 84 -10.97 3.26 15.02
C ASP A 84 -9.65 4.02 15.25
N ASN A 85 -8.78 4.10 14.24
CA ASN A 85 -7.45 4.71 14.28
C ASN A 85 -6.52 4.13 15.37
N SER A 86 -6.80 2.92 15.86
CA SER A 86 -5.94 2.26 16.86
C SER A 86 -4.64 1.72 16.26
N TRP A 87 -4.63 1.36 14.98
CA TRP A 87 -3.47 0.82 14.28
C TRP A 87 -3.38 1.28 12.83
N SER A 88 -2.16 1.23 12.28
CA SER A 88 -1.90 1.40 10.86
C SER A 88 -0.81 0.43 10.43
N ALA A 89 -0.82 0.06 9.15
CA ALA A 89 0.33 -0.60 8.54
C ALA A 89 1.40 0.44 8.21
N THR A 90 2.65 -0.01 8.15
CA THR A 90 3.76 0.80 7.62
C THR A 90 3.40 1.36 6.24
N SER A 91 3.65 2.65 6.04
CA SER A 91 3.42 3.29 4.75
C SER A 91 4.49 2.91 3.74
N VAL A 92 4.21 3.14 2.47
CA VAL A 92 5.21 3.09 1.40
C VAL A 92 5.10 4.30 0.50
N ASP A 93 6.26 4.90 0.22
CA ASP A 93 6.39 6.02 -0.70
C ASP A 93 6.81 5.56 -2.10
N PHE A 94 6.14 6.09 -3.12
CA PHE A 94 6.51 5.83 -4.51
C PHE A 94 6.18 6.99 -5.46
N THR A 95 6.92 7.02 -6.57
CA THR A 95 6.71 7.92 -7.71
C THR A 95 6.34 7.14 -8.98
N LEU A 96 5.94 7.84 -10.05
CA LEU A 96 5.71 7.19 -11.35
C LEU A 96 6.95 6.43 -11.90
N PRO A 97 8.19 6.96 -11.80
CA PRO A 97 9.40 6.19 -12.09
C PRO A 97 9.52 4.90 -11.28
N ASP A 98 9.20 4.92 -9.98
CA ASP A 98 9.22 3.70 -9.15
C ASP A 98 8.18 2.69 -9.62
N ARG A 99 6.97 3.16 -9.95
CA ARG A 99 5.93 2.34 -10.57
C ARG A 99 6.42 1.69 -11.87
N ALA A 100 7.10 2.45 -12.72
CA ALA A 100 7.59 1.96 -14.01
C ALA A 100 8.74 0.94 -13.86
N ALA A 101 9.51 1.02 -12.78
CA ALA A 101 10.54 0.05 -12.44
C ALA A 101 9.98 -1.22 -11.76
N LEU A 102 8.74 -1.18 -11.27
CA LEU A 102 8.10 -2.30 -10.61
C LEU A 102 7.84 -3.44 -11.59
N ARG A 103 8.29 -4.65 -11.26
CA ARG A 103 8.08 -5.84 -12.09
C ARG A 103 6.84 -6.61 -11.62
N PRO A 104 6.16 -7.34 -12.50
CA PRO A 104 5.11 -8.27 -12.10
C PRO A 104 5.64 -9.24 -11.02
N GLY A 105 4.85 -9.48 -9.97
CA GLY A 105 5.24 -10.34 -8.84
C GLY A 105 6.22 -9.73 -7.83
N THR A 106 6.62 -8.46 -8.01
CA THR A 106 7.41 -7.73 -7.00
C THR A 106 6.56 -6.75 -6.20
N VAL A 107 7.01 -6.47 -4.98
CA VAL A 107 6.40 -5.55 -4.02
C VAL A 107 7.46 -4.55 -3.59
N ARG A 108 7.08 -3.27 -3.60
CA ARG A 108 7.86 -2.19 -3.01
C ARG A 108 7.28 -1.89 -1.63
N TYR A 109 8.12 -1.79 -0.61
CA TYR A 109 7.74 -1.42 0.75
C TYR A 109 8.92 -0.75 1.46
N ASP A 110 8.60 -0.04 2.53
CA ASP A 110 9.60 0.55 3.40
C ASP A 110 9.99 -0.52 4.43
N ARG A 111 11.21 -1.06 4.27
CA ARG A 111 11.79 -1.97 5.23
C ARG A 111 12.33 -1.13 6.38
N VAL A 112 11.58 -1.09 7.46
CA VAL A 112 12.04 -0.60 8.75
C VAL A 112 12.87 -1.71 9.40
N THR A 113 13.86 -1.37 10.21
CA THR A 113 14.59 -2.26 11.12
C THR A 113 14.98 -1.42 12.34
N TYR A 114 15.55 -2.04 13.38
CA TYR A 114 16.06 -1.28 14.53
C TYR A 114 17.13 -0.22 14.19
N GLU A 115 17.85 -0.39 13.08
CA GLU A 115 19.02 0.44 12.73
C GLU A 115 18.80 1.35 11.53
N ASP A 116 17.91 0.97 10.61
CA ASP A 116 17.76 1.62 9.32
C ASP A 116 16.32 1.52 8.80
N GLU A 117 15.93 2.50 7.99
CA GLU A 117 14.70 2.48 7.21
C GLU A 117 15.05 2.65 5.73
N LYS A 118 14.68 1.66 4.93
CA LYS A 118 15.05 1.64 3.52
C LYS A 118 13.92 1.15 2.63
N VAL A 119 13.68 1.90 1.58
CA VAL A 119 12.79 1.48 0.50
C VAL A 119 13.42 0.35 -0.30
N VAL A 120 12.74 -0.80 -0.35
CA VAL A 120 13.20 -1.99 -1.08
C VAL A 120 12.14 -2.46 -2.08
N THR A 121 12.56 -3.20 -3.10
CA THR A 121 11.65 -3.91 -4.01
C THR A 121 12.07 -5.37 -4.08
N VAL A 122 11.19 -6.26 -3.62
CA VAL A 122 11.48 -7.70 -3.46
C VAL A 122 10.37 -8.55 -4.08
N PRO A 123 10.61 -9.85 -4.36
CA PRO A 123 9.54 -10.76 -4.75
C PRO A 123 8.43 -10.84 -3.69
N LEU A 124 7.17 -11.00 -4.10
CA LEU A 124 6.03 -11.10 -3.18
C LEU A 124 6.24 -12.20 -2.12
N ALA A 125 6.79 -13.36 -2.50
CA ALA A 125 7.07 -14.45 -1.58
C ALA A 125 8.09 -14.08 -0.49
N GLU A 126 9.08 -13.24 -0.82
CA GLU A 126 10.05 -12.74 0.16
C GLU A 126 9.39 -11.74 1.09
N PHE A 127 8.59 -10.81 0.54
CA PHE A 127 7.82 -9.85 1.34
C PHE A 127 6.94 -10.56 2.38
N THR A 128 6.16 -11.56 1.96
CA THR A 128 5.27 -12.32 2.86
C THR A 128 6.01 -13.11 3.92
N SER A 129 7.27 -13.46 3.69
CA SER A 129 8.07 -14.25 4.63
C SER A 129 8.86 -13.42 5.63
N LYS A 130 9.16 -12.15 5.33
CA LYS A 130 10.11 -11.34 6.11
C LYS A 130 9.55 -10.03 6.64
N ALA A 131 8.55 -9.44 5.97
CA ALA A 131 8.12 -8.09 6.33
C ALA A 131 7.49 -7.99 7.73
N CYS A 132 7.01 -9.10 8.31
CA CYS A 132 6.56 -9.16 9.70
C CYS A 132 7.71 -9.25 10.72
N ASP A 133 8.88 -9.74 10.30
CA ASP A 133 10.08 -9.83 11.15
C ASP A 133 10.92 -8.55 11.09
N ASP A 134 10.70 -7.74 10.05
CA ASP A 134 11.35 -6.44 9.83
C ASP A 134 10.70 -5.32 10.70
N GLY A 135 9.53 -5.54 11.31
CA GLY A 135 8.70 -4.52 12.01
C GLY A 135 8.83 -4.45 13.52
#